data_AF-A0A8T5SS75-F1
#
_entry.id   AF-A0A8T5SS75-F1
#
_cell.length_a   1.000
_cell.length_b   1.000
_cell.length_c   1.000
_cell.angle_alpha   90.00
_cell.angle_beta   90.00
_cell.angle_gamma   90.00
#
_symmetry.space_group_name_H-M   'P 1'
#
loop_
_entity.id
_entity.type
_entity.pdbx_description
1 polymer ?
#
loop_
_entity_poly.entity_id
_entity_poly.type
_entity_poly.pdbx_seq_one_letter_code
_entity_poly.pdbx_strand_id
1 'polypeptide(L)'
;MSNEEMLEELKEIRKLLTPAPKPAPPEGLVNEFVGFISKYKVLGLAVAFILGIYIGNVIQALVNSFIMPLIQFVLPGIGGGPEGTEYILAAGPIVDSLITFVVVAFVVFIIVKIATRIGID
;
A
#
# COMPACT_ATOMS: atom_id res chain seq x y z
N MET A 1 0.49 46.31 -45.38
CA MET A 1 0.24 44.87 -45.43
C MET A 1 -0.54 44.57 -46.69
N SER A 2 0.12 43.93 -47.65
CA SER A 2 -0.53 43.34 -48.82
C SER A 2 -1.40 42.15 -48.37
N ASN A 3 -2.49 41.89 -49.08
CA ASN A 3 -3.31 40.70 -48.84
C ASN A 3 -2.48 39.39 -48.98
N GLU A 4 -1.40 39.43 -49.76
CA GLU A 4 -0.49 38.29 -49.92
C GLU A 4 0.35 38.03 -48.66
N GLU A 5 0.88 39.07 -48.02
CA GLU A 5 1.65 38.97 -46.78
C GLU A 5 0.79 38.39 -45.64
N MET A 6 -0.49 38.80 -45.56
CA MET A 6 -1.43 38.25 -44.58
C MET A 6 -1.67 36.75 -44.79
N LEU A 7 -1.71 36.29 -46.05
CA LEU A 7 -1.92 34.87 -46.37
C LEU A 7 -0.68 34.02 -46.04
N GLU A 8 0.51 34.59 -46.13
CA GLU A 8 1.76 33.94 -45.72
C GLU A 8 1.82 33.78 -44.19
N GLU A 9 1.52 34.84 -43.44
CA GLU A 9 1.45 34.76 -41.97
C GLU A 9 0.41 33.74 -41.50
N LEU A 10 -0.77 33.69 -42.13
CA LEU A 10 -1.79 32.69 -41.79
C LEU A 10 -1.36 31.25 -42.08
N LYS A 11 -0.59 31.03 -43.15
CA LYS A 11 0.00 29.71 -43.45
C LYS A 11 1.07 29.33 -42.43
N GLU A 12 1.89 30.28 -42.02
CA GLU A 12 2.94 30.07 -41.01
C GLU A 12 2.33 29.79 -39.64
N ILE A 13 1.33 30.56 -39.23
CA ILE A 13 0.53 30.32 -38.01
C ILE A 13 -0.13 28.94 -38.08
N ARG A 14 -0.77 28.56 -39.20
CA ARG A 14 -1.37 27.23 -39.36
C ARG A 14 -0.35 26.11 -39.19
N LYS A 15 0.87 26.28 -39.70
CA LYS A 15 1.95 25.29 -39.59
C LYS A 15 2.49 25.18 -38.16
N LEU A 16 2.55 26.28 -37.42
CA LEU A 16 2.90 26.31 -36.00
C LEU A 16 1.78 25.79 -35.10
N LEU A 17 0.52 25.92 -35.53
CA LEU A 17 -0.66 25.45 -34.82
C LEU A 17 -1.10 24.03 -35.19
N THR A 18 -0.56 23.43 -36.26
CA THR A 18 -0.72 21.97 -36.46
C THR A 18 0.04 21.28 -35.33
N PRO A 19 -0.65 20.61 -34.39
CA PRO A 19 -0.01 19.98 -33.26
C PRO A 19 1.01 18.96 -33.78
N ALA A 20 2.18 18.89 -33.15
CA ALA A 20 3.16 17.84 -33.43
C ALA A 20 2.43 16.48 -33.52
N PRO A 21 2.76 15.62 -34.51
CA PRO A 21 2.11 14.33 -34.69
C PRO A 21 2.03 13.63 -33.34
N LYS A 22 0.80 13.30 -32.90
CA LYS A 22 0.58 12.58 -31.64
C LYS A 22 1.52 11.36 -31.67
N PRO A 23 2.42 11.19 -30.67
CA PRO A 23 3.38 10.10 -30.69
C PRO A 23 2.67 8.81 -31.06
N ALA A 24 3.21 8.07 -32.03
CA ALA A 24 2.58 6.85 -32.52
C ALA A 24 2.18 5.99 -31.31
N PRO A 25 0.95 5.41 -31.30
CA PRO A 25 0.53 4.54 -30.21
C PRO A 25 1.63 3.51 -29.96
N PRO A 26 2.01 3.28 -28.69
CA PRO A 26 3.04 2.30 -28.36
C PRO A 26 2.73 0.97 -29.06
N GLU A 27 3.59 0.52 -29.97
CA GLU A 27 3.35 -0.73 -30.69
C GLU A 27 3.54 -1.91 -29.74
N GLY A 28 2.50 -2.75 -29.60
CA GLY A 28 2.52 -3.99 -28.83
C GLY A 28 1.91 -3.88 -27.43
N LEU A 29 1.28 -4.98 -26.99
CA LEU A 29 0.54 -5.08 -25.73
C LEU A 29 1.36 -4.68 -24.50
N VAL A 30 2.68 -4.94 -24.50
CA VAL A 30 3.57 -4.56 -23.40
C VAL A 30 3.71 -3.05 -23.28
N ASN A 31 3.88 -2.35 -24.40
CA ASN A 31 4.04 -0.90 -24.39
C ASN A 31 2.70 -0.19 -24.09
N GLU A 32 1.58 -0.75 -24.53
CA GLU A 32 0.23 -0.32 -24.12
C GLU A 32 0.01 -0.51 -22.61
N PHE A 33 0.42 -1.65 -22.06
CA PHE A 33 0.32 -1.93 -20.62
C PHE A 33 1.20 -1.00 -19.78
N VAL A 34 2.45 -0.78 -20.17
CA VAL A 34 3.34 0.20 -19.52
C VAL A 34 2.73 1.61 -19.61
N GLY A 35 2.17 1.97 -20.77
CA GLY A 35 1.43 3.20 -20.96
C GLY A 35 0.21 3.32 -20.03
N PHE A 36 -0.54 2.24 -19.83
CA PHE A 36 -1.66 2.17 -18.90
C PHE A 36 -1.23 2.38 -17.45
N ILE A 37 -0.23 1.62 -16.97
CA ILE A 37 0.27 1.73 -15.59
C ILE A 37 0.79 3.15 -15.31
N SER A 38 1.46 3.75 -16.30
CA SER A 38 1.97 5.13 -16.21
C SER A 38 0.85 6.17 -16.19
N LYS A 39 -0.17 6.01 -17.05
CA LYS A 39 -1.31 6.92 -17.16
C LYS A 39 -2.17 6.93 -15.90
N TYR A 40 -2.42 5.76 -15.31
CA TYR A 40 -3.29 5.62 -14.14
C TYR A 40 -2.54 5.62 -12.80
N LYS A 41 -1.22 5.85 -12.80
CA LYS A 41 -0.36 5.91 -11.59
C LYS A 41 -0.50 4.69 -10.66
N VAL A 42 -0.87 3.53 -11.20
CA VAL A 42 -1.18 2.31 -10.43
C VAL A 42 0.07 1.73 -9.77
N LEU A 43 1.25 2.02 -10.31
CA LEU A 43 2.52 1.52 -9.78
C LEU A 43 2.75 1.95 -8.32
N GLY A 44 2.45 3.20 -7.98
CA GLY A 44 2.61 3.69 -6.60
C GLY A 44 1.66 3.02 -5.62
N LEU A 45 0.42 2.78 -6.04
CA LEU A 45 -0.57 2.05 -5.24
C LEU A 45 -0.15 0.60 -5.00
N ALA A 46 0.33 -0.08 -6.05
CA ALA A 46 0.80 -1.46 -5.94
C ALA A 46 1.98 -1.59 -4.98
N VAL A 47 2.96 -0.68 -5.05
CA VAL A 47 4.12 -0.67 -4.15
C VAL A 47 3.69 -0.41 -2.70
N ALA A 48 2.84 0.59 -2.47
CA ALA A 48 2.34 0.90 -1.12
C ALA A 48 1.55 -0.27 -0.52
N PHE A 49 0.72 -0.93 -1.33
CA PHE A 49 -0.08 -2.08 -0.89
C PHE A 49 0.79 -3.29 -0.51
N ILE A 50 1.76 -3.64 -1.37
CA ILE A 50 2.69 -4.74 -1.10
C ILE A 50 3.50 -4.44 0.16
N LEU A 51 4.10 -3.25 0.26
CA LEU A 51 4.84 -2.86 1.46
C LEU A 51 3.95 -2.90 2.71
N GLY A 52 2.71 -2.42 2.62
CA GLY A 52 1.73 -2.49 3.72
C GLY A 52 1.48 -3.92 4.20
N ILE A 53 1.30 -4.87 3.29
CA ILE A 53 1.12 -6.30 3.63
C ILE A 53 2.35 -6.83 4.36
N TYR A 54 3.54 -6.61 3.81
CA TYR A 54 4.77 -7.14 4.39
C TYR A 54 5.09 -6.51 5.76
N ILE A 55 4.83 -5.21 5.93
CA ILE A 55 4.94 -4.54 7.24
C ILE A 55 3.96 -5.17 8.24
N GLY A 56 2.71 -5.42 7.82
CA GLY A 56 1.72 -6.13 8.64
C GLY A 56 2.21 -7.50 9.10
N ASN A 57 2.82 -8.28 8.20
CA ASN A 57 3.39 -9.60 8.52
C ASN A 57 4.53 -9.51 9.53
N VAL A 58 5.41 -8.52 9.41
CA VAL A 58 6.51 -8.30 10.38
C VAL A 58 5.95 -7.98 11.76
N ILE A 59 4.93 -7.14 11.83
CA ILE A 59 4.27 -6.79 13.10
C ILE A 59 3.60 -8.03 13.70
N GLN A 60 2.90 -8.83 12.90
CA GLN A 60 2.30 -10.09 13.36
C GLN A 60 3.35 -11.07 13.87
N ALA A 61 4.48 -11.22 13.18
CA ALA A 61 5.58 -12.07 13.62
C ALA A 61 6.14 -11.60 14.97
N LEU A 62 6.34 -10.29 15.16
CA LEU A 62 6.78 -9.73 16.45
C LEU A 62 5.78 -10.05 17.58
N VAL A 63 4.49 -9.89 17.31
CA VAL A 63 3.43 -10.19 18.29
C VAL A 63 3.40 -11.67 18.63
N ASN A 64 3.38 -12.54 17.63
CA ASN A 64 3.25 -13.97 17.82
C ASN A 64 4.51 -14.60 18.45
N SER A 65 5.71 -14.08 18.13
CA SER A 65 6.96 -14.64 18.62
C SER A 65 7.39 -14.10 19.99
N PHE A 66 7.00 -12.88 20.36
CA PHE A 66 7.45 -12.27 21.61
C PHE A 66 6.29 -11.91 22.54
N ILE A 67 5.25 -11.27 22.04
CA ILE A 67 4.19 -10.74 22.90
C ILE A 67 3.23 -11.83 23.37
N MET A 68 2.79 -12.72 22.47
CA MET A 68 1.89 -13.82 22.80
C MET A 68 2.50 -14.79 23.84
N PRO A 69 3.76 -15.24 23.73
CA PRO A 69 4.38 -16.07 24.76
C PRO A 69 4.47 -15.39 26.13
N LEU A 70 4.75 -14.08 26.18
CA LEU A 70 4.77 -13.32 27.43
C LEU A 70 3.38 -13.22 28.06
N ILE A 71 2.35 -13.02 27.24
CA ILE A 71 0.96 -12.98 27.67
C ILE A 71 0.52 -14.36 28.20
N GLN A 72 0.84 -15.43 27.48
CA GLN A 72 0.58 -16.81 27.88
C GLN A 72 1.29 -17.21 29.17
N PHE A 73 2.49 -16.67 29.40
CA PHE A 73 3.23 -16.89 30.63
C PHE A 73 2.53 -16.27 31.86
N VAL A 74 1.96 -15.07 31.71
CA VAL A 74 1.27 -14.36 32.81
C VAL A 74 -0.15 -14.87 33.02
N LEU A 75 -0.84 -15.23 31.94
CA LEU A 75 -2.20 -15.73 31.93
C LEU A 75 -2.19 -17.11 31.24
N PRO A 76 -1.91 -18.19 31.99
CA PRO A 76 -1.96 -19.53 31.43
C PRO A 76 -3.40 -19.84 31.00
N GLY A 77 -3.55 -20.09 29.69
CA GLY A 77 -4.76 -20.63 29.08
C GLY A 77 -5.37 -19.79 27.96
N ILE A 78 -4.99 -18.52 27.83
CA ILE A 78 -5.30 -17.72 26.63
C ILE A 78 -4.42 -18.15 25.44
N GLY A 79 -5.02 -18.35 24.27
CA GLY A 79 -4.29 -18.68 23.04
C GLY A 79 -3.83 -20.13 22.87
N GLY A 80 -4.48 -21.10 23.53
CA GLY A 80 -4.37 -22.52 23.16
C GLY A 80 -2.96 -23.09 23.22
N GLY A 81 -2.20 -22.79 24.28
CA GLY A 81 -0.88 -23.37 24.50
C GLY A 81 -0.90 -24.91 24.60
N PRO A 82 0.28 -25.57 24.49
CA PRO A 82 0.40 -27.03 24.48
C PRO A 82 -0.12 -27.73 25.75
N GLU A 83 -0.35 -26.98 26.84
CA GLU A 83 -0.89 -27.49 28.11
C GLU A 83 -2.44 -27.52 28.18
N GLY A 84 -3.13 -27.26 27.08
CA GLY A 84 -4.48 -27.81 26.90
C GLY A 84 -5.54 -27.34 27.89
N THR A 85 -5.56 -26.08 28.30
CA THR A 85 -6.84 -25.48 28.71
C THR A 85 -7.61 -25.16 27.44
N GLU A 86 -8.19 -26.20 26.85
CA GLU A 86 -9.24 -26.04 25.86
C GLU A 86 -10.33 -25.17 26.50
N TYR A 87 -10.48 -23.93 26.03
CA TYR A 87 -11.76 -23.27 26.19
C TYR A 87 -12.75 -24.07 25.36
N ILE A 88 -13.38 -25.07 26.00
CA ILE A 88 -14.42 -25.97 25.47
C ILE A 88 -15.63 -25.21 24.88
N LEU A 89 -15.67 -23.88 25.03
CA LEU A 89 -16.67 -23.01 24.44
C LEU A 89 -16.26 -22.62 23.03
N ALA A 90 -17.18 -22.77 22.08
CA ALA A 90 -17.09 -22.29 20.69
C ALA A 90 -16.70 -20.79 20.53
N ALA A 91 -16.64 -20.03 21.63
CA ALA A 91 -16.13 -18.66 21.71
C ALA A 91 -14.59 -18.55 21.77
N GLY A 92 -13.84 -19.64 22.00
CA GLY A 92 -12.38 -19.64 22.14
C GLY A 92 -11.65 -18.93 20.98
N PRO A 93 -11.93 -19.26 19.70
CA PRO A 93 -11.28 -18.61 18.56
C PRO A 93 -11.63 -17.12 18.41
N ILE A 94 -12.83 -16.71 18.82
CA ILE A 94 -13.26 -15.30 18.76
C ILE A 94 -12.56 -14.50 19.86
N VAL A 95 -12.50 -15.04 21.08
CA VAL A 95 -11.81 -14.39 22.21
C VAL A 95 -10.32 -14.26 21.93
N ASP A 96 -9.69 -15.30 21.38
CA ASP A 96 -8.27 -15.27 21.00
C ASP A 96 -7.98 -14.24 19.89
N SER A 97 -8.83 -14.17 18.86
CA SER A 97 -8.68 -13.16 17.80
C SER A 97 -8.93 -11.73 18.30
N LEU A 98 -9.84 -11.53 19.26
CA LEU A 98 -10.04 -10.24 19.91
C LEU A 98 -8.83 -9.82 20.76
N ILE A 99 -8.27 -10.74 21.54
CA ILE A 99 -7.05 -10.47 22.33
C ILE A 99 -5.89 -10.13 21.39
N THR A 100 -5.68 -10.96 20.36
CA THR A 100 -4.64 -10.73 19.34
C THR A 100 -4.82 -9.38 18.65
N PHE A 101 -6.06 -9.00 18.30
CA PHE A 101 -6.36 -7.70 17.72
C PHE A 101 -5.97 -6.54 18.64
N VAL A 102 -6.35 -6.59 19.92
CA VAL A 102 -5.99 -5.54 20.90
C VAL A 102 -4.48 -5.44 21.06
N VAL A 103 -3.78 -6.58 21.10
CA VAL A 103 -2.31 -6.63 21.22
C VAL A 103 -1.63 -6.04 19.98
N VAL A 104 -2.04 -6.47 18.78
CA VAL A 104 -1.50 -5.93 17.51
C VAL A 104 -1.76 -4.43 17.42
N ALA A 105 -2.97 -3.97 17.75
CA ALA A 105 -3.31 -2.55 17.74
C ALA A 105 -2.43 -1.75 18.72
N PHE A 106 -2.15 -2.29 19.90
CA PHE A 106 -1.26 -1.67 20.88
C PHE A 106 0.19 -1.61 20.40
N VAL A 107 0.70 -2.68 19.77
CA VAL A 107 2.06 -2.70 19.21
C VAL A 107 2.19 -1.71 18.05
N VAL A 108 1.23 -1.67 17.13
CA VAL A 108 1.19 -0.67 16.05
C VAL A 108 1.21 0.73 16.64
N PHE A 109 0.39 1.00 17.65
CA PHE A 109 0.37 2.29 18.34
C PHE A 109 1.73 2.67 18.92
N ILE A 110 2.42 1.74 19.60
CA ILE A 110 3.78 2.00 20.12
C ILE A 110 4.76 2.31 18.98
N ILE A 111 4.72 1.56 17.88
CA ILE A 111 5.62 1.77 16.74
C ILE A 111 5.39 3.16 16.13
N VAL A 112 4.14 3.54 15.85
CA VAL A 112 3.82 4.88 15.33
C VAL A 112 4.26 5.95 16.30
N LYS A 113 3.97 5.79 17.60
CA LYS A 113 4.38 6.74 18.64
C LYS A 113 5.90 6.93 18.71
N ILE A 114 6.67 5.85 18.54
CA ILE A 114 8.14 5.92 18.51
C ILE A 114 8.60 6.60 17.22
N ALA A 115 8.05 6.23 16.06
CA ALA A 115 8.40 6.84 14.77
C ALA A 115 8.18 8.36 14.79
N THR A 116 7.02 8.82 15.25
CA THR A 116 6.71 10.25 15.43
C THR A 116 7.66 10.93 16.42
N ARG A 117 8.06 10.24 17.50
CA ARG A 117 9.02 10.80 18.48
C ARG A 117 10.43 10.97 17.88
N ILE A 118 10.82 10.12 16.92
CA ILE A 118 12.14 10.16 16.27
C ILE A 118 12.19 11.27 15.19
N GLY A 119 11.09 11.95 14.89
CA GLY A 119 11.02 13.01 13.88
C GLY A 119 10.98 12.47 12.46
N ILE A 120 10.55 11.22 12.30
CA ILE A 120 10.18 10.66 11.00
C ILE A 120 8.70 11.02 10.81
N ASP A 121 8.45 12.30 10.48
CA ASP A 121 7.15 12.76 9.99
C ASP A 121 7.02 12.48 8.48
#